data_AF-A0AA95F5P7-F1
#
_entry.id   AF-A0AA95F5P7-F1
#
_cell.length_a   1.000
_cell.length_b   1.000
_cell.length_c   1.000
_cell.angle_alpha   90.00
_cell.angle_beta   90.00
_cell.angle_gamma   90.00
#
_symmetry.space_group_name_H-M   'P 1'
#
loop_
_entity.id
_entity.type
_entity.pdbx_description
1 polymer ?
#
loop_
_entity_poly.entity_id
_entity_poly.type
_entity_poly.pdbx_seq_one_letter_code
_entity_poly.pdbx_strand_id
1 'polypeptide(L)'
;MPSRSDDPVANALGRAAALIIDDIRALAAANPVVLIDGGSGAGKSSLARILSAQWPVAGRVQVVALDSLYPGWDGLDAGVDRALDGILRPHGRGYLGSWRRWDWTQAAEAENHAVDPSLGVIIEGSGVLTPTTAALADVRVWLESAEPARKTRALARDGDTYRPHWDRWAAQERRHLIRDAPRSHATRIFDIP
;
A
#
# COMPACT_ATOMS: atom_id res chain seq x y z
N MET A 1 -28.65 13.65 15.69
CA MET A 1 -28.22 12.27 15.34
C MET A 1 -27.17 12.39 14.26
N PRO A 2 -25.92 11.93 14.44
CA PRO A 2 -24.95 12.04 13.36
C PRO A 2 -25.26 10.94 12.34
N SER A 3 -25.39 11.37 11.09
CA SER A 3 -25.55 10.56 9.88
C SER A 3 -24.58 9.38 9.89
N ARG A 4 -25.11 8.15 9.94
CA ARG A 4 -24.34 6.96 9.56
C ARG A 4 -24.03 7.16 8.09
N SER A 5 -22.75 7.32 7.76
CA SER A 5 -22.29 7.42 6.38
C SER A 5 -22.83 6.23 5.57
N ASP A 6 -23.73 6.52 4.61
CA ASP A 6 -24.22 5.56 3.61
C ASP A 6 -23.15 5.26 2.55
N ASP A 7 -21.90 5.71 2.72
CA ASP A 7 -20.80 5.41 1.80
C ASP A 7 -20.39 3.92 1.90
N PRO A 8 -20.69 3.09 0.90
CA PRO A 8 -20.38 1.66 0.95
C PRO A 8 -18.88 1.39 0.97
N VAL A 9 -18.07 2.28 0.37
CA VAL A 9 -16.61 2.19 0.34
C VAL A 9 -16.05 2.44 1.74
N ALA A 10 -16.46 3.53 2.40
CA ALA A 10 -16.03 3.82 3.77
C ALA A 10 -16.41 2.69 4.74
N ASN A 11 -17.61 2.13 4.59
CA ASN A 11 -18.07 1.00 5.40
C ASN A 11 -17.25 -0.28 5.15
N ALA A 12 -16.91 -0.58 3.90
CA ALA A 12 -16.04 -1.72 3.56
C ALA A 12 -14.63 -1.55 4.14
N LEU A 13 -14.03 -0.37 3.98
CA LEU A 13 -12.71 -0.05 4.53
C LEU A 13 -12.68 -0.09 6.06
N GLY A 14 -13.74 0.37 6.73
CA GLY A 14 -13.88 0.29 8.18
C GLY A 14 -13.91 -1.16 8.68
N ARG A 15 -14.66 -2.05 8.01
CA ARG A 15 -14.66 -3.49 8.34
C ARG A 15 -13.30 -4.14 8.07
N ALA A 16 -12.67 -3.82 6.94
CA ALA A 16 -11.33 -4.32 6.62
C ALA A 16 -10.32 -3.93 7.69
N ALA A 17 -10.32 -2.66 8.11
CA ALA A 17 -9.42 -2.16 9.14
C ALA A 17 -9.61 -2.90 10.48
N ALA A 18 -10.85 -3.12 10.92
CA ALA A 18 -11.13 -3.83 12.16
C ALA A 18 -10.52 -5.25 12.16
N LEU A 19 -10.70 -6.00 11.06
CA LEU A 19 -10.16 -7.35 10.94
C LEU A 19 -8.62 -7.37 10.88
N ILE A 20 -8.02 -6.42 10.18
CA ILE A 20 -6.56 -6.29 10.12
C ILE A 20 -5.98 -5.92 11.49
N ILE A 21 -6.66 -5.05 12.24
CA ILE A 21 -6.24 -4.68 13.60
C ILE A 21 -6.26 -5.91 14.52
N ASP A 22 -7.26 -6.76 14.41
CA ASP A 22 -7.32 -8.01 15.17
C ASP A 22 -6.21 -8.98 14.77
N ASP A 23 -5.90 -9.09 13.47
CA ASP A 23 -4.74 -9.88 13.00
C ASP A 23 -3.43 -9.35 13.58
N ILE A 24 -3.22 -8.03 13.57
CA ILE A 24 -2.01 -7.40 14.10
C ILE A 24 -1.87 -7.67 15.60
N ARG A 25 -2.96 -7.58 16.37
CA ARG A 25 -2.96 -7.91 17.81
C ARG A 25 -2.57 -9.36 18.05
N ALA A 26 -3.02 -10.28 17.19
CA ALA A 26 -2.75 -11.71 17.33
C ALA A 26 -1.30 -12.10 17.05
N LEU A 27 -0.54 -11.30 16.27
CA LEU A 27 0.87 -11.57 15.96
C LEU A 27 1.78 -11.56 17.20
N ALA A 28 1.44 -10.75 18.22
CA ALA A 28 2.32 -10.44 19.35
C ALA A 28 3.72 -9.93 18.95
N ALA A 29 3.87 -9.40 17.73
CA ALA A 29 5.09 -8.79 17.23
C ALA A 29 5.19 -7.32 17.68
N ALA A 30 6.40 -6.87 18.04
CA ALA A 30 6.65 -5.49 18.45
C ALA A 30 6.65 -4.49 17.28
N ASN A 31 7.00 -4.96 16.08
CA ASN A 31 7.23 -4.16 14.88
C ASN A 31 6.60 -4.81 13.63
N PRO A 32 5.28 -5.05 13.60
CA PRO A 32 4.67 -5.81 12.51
C PRO A 32 4.74 -5.05 11.17
N VAL A 33 4.91 -5.83 10.10
CA VAL A 33 4.95 -5.37 8.71
C VAL A 33 3.60 -5.67 8.04
N VAL A 34 2.94 -4.63 7.54
CA VAL A 34 1.67 -4.72 6.84
C VAL A 34 1.84 -4.25 5.40
N LEU A 35 1.50 -5.09 4.44
CA LEU A 35 1.47 -4.74 3.01
C LEU A 35 0.04 -4.60 2.53
N ILE A 36 -0.26 -3.52 1.80
CA ILE A 36 -1.59 -3.25 1.23
C ILE A 36 -1.45 -3.01 -0.27
N ASP A 37 -1.94 -3.96 -1.05
CA ASP A 37 -1.96 -3.91 -2.51
C ASP A 37 -3.41 -3.91 -3.04
N GLY A 38 -3.54 -3.62 -4.32
CA GLY A 38 -4.76 -3.41 -5.08
C GLY A 38 -4.48 -2.42 -6.20
N GLY A 39 -5.32 -2.38 -7.22
CA GLY A 39 -5.14 -1.42 -8.32
C GLY A 39 -5.29 0.05 -7.87
N SER A 40 -4.83 0.99 -8.68
CA SER A 40 -5.07 2.43 -8.48
C SER A 40 -6.56 2.69 -8.31
N GLY A 41 -6.93 3.49 -7.30
CA GLY A 41 -8.33 3.75 -6.95
C GLY A 41 -9.03 2.66 -6.11
N ALA A 42 -8.32 1.63 -5.62
CA ALA A 42 -8.90 0.58 -4.77
C ALA A 42 -9.12 0.98 -3.29
N GLY A 43 -8.61 2.14 -2.86
CA GLY A 43 -8.78 2.62 -1.47
C GLY A 43 -7.63 2.29 -0.51
N LYS A 44 -6.47 1.83 -1.02
CA LYS A 44 -5.27 1.46 -0.24
C LYS A 44 -4.82 2.55 0.73
N SER A 45 -4.56 3.77 0.24
CA SER A 45 -4.16 4.90 1.07
C SER A 45 -5.20 5.26 2.13
N SER A 46 -6.50 5.06 1.83
CA SER A 46 -7.56 5.26 2.81
C SER A 46 -7.54 4.20 3.92
N LEU A 47 -7.33 2.94 3.57
CA LEU A 47 -7.17 1.86 4.54
C LEU A 47 -5.93 2.08 5.41
N ALA A 48 -4.78 2.40 4.80
CA ALA A 48 -3.53 2.68 5.52
C ALA A 48 -3.69 3.80 6.56
N ARG A 49 -4.42 4.87 6.21
CA ARG A 49 -4.74 5.95 7.14
C ARG A 49 -5.64 5.50 8.30
N ILE A 50 -6.65 4.66 8.05
CA ILE A 50 -7.51 4.12 9.13
C ILE A 50 -6.67 3.25 10.07
N LEU A 51 -5.86 2.34 9.51
CA LEU A 51 -4.98 1.47 10.29
C LEU A 51 -3.96 2.26 11.11
N SER A 52 -3.36 3.29 10.53
CA SER A 52 -2.41 4.14 11.25
C SER A 52 -3.05 4.91 12.40
N ALA A 53 -4.29 5.37 12.24
CA ALA A 53 -5.02 6.06 13.29
C ALA A 53 -5.47 5.13 14.43
N GLN A 54 -5.61 3.82 14.15
CA GLN A 54 -6.11 2.82 15.08
C GLN A 54 -5.05 1.77 15.43
N TRP A 55 -3.77 2.12 15.28
CA TRP A 55 -2.66 1.18 15.37
C TRP A 55 -2.64 0.50 16.75
N PRO A 56 -2.67 -0.85 16.81
CA PRO A 56 -2.89 -1.54 18.08
C PRO A 56 -1.60 -1.87 18.85
N VAL A 57 -0.42 -1.59 18.28
CA VAL A 57 0.88 -1.87 18.90
C VAL A 57 1.43 -0.60 19.54
N ALA A 58 2.17 -0.74 20.63
CA ALA A 58 2.79 0.38 21.32
C ALA A 58 3.71 1.18 20.39
N GLY A 59 3.66 2.51 20.49
CA GLY A 59 4.37 3.42 19.60
C GLY A 59 3.56 3.79 18.36
N ARG A 60 4.16 4.63 17.52
CA ARG A 60 3.57 5.02 16.23
C ARG A 60 3.87 3.98 15.17
N VAL A 61 3.00 3.85 14.17
CA VAL A 61 3.32 3.14 12.93
C VAL A 61 3.94 4.08 11.90
N GLN A 62 4.78 3.52 11.05
CA GLN A 62 5.36 4.22 9.90
C GLN A 62 4.56 3.84 8.65
N VAL A 63 4.10 4.83 7.88
CA VAL A 63 3.34 4.58 6.64
C VAL A 63 4.16 5.03 5.45
N VAL A 64 4.36 4.13 4.49
CA VAL A 64 5.08 4.39 3.24
C VAL A 64 4.17 4.11 2.06
N ALA A 65 3.83 5.14 1.30
CA ALA A 65 3.09 5.02 0.05
C ALA A 65 4.07 4.85 -1.11
N LEU A 66 3.96 3.75 -1.88
CA LEU A 66 4.82 3.51 -3.03
C LEU A 66 4.65 4.56 -4.15
N ASP A 67 3.53 5.31 -4.17
CA ASP A 67 3.36 6.49 -5.02
C ASP A 67 4.53 7.49 -4.85
N SER A 68 5.17 7.51 -3.69
CA SER A 68 6.36 8.34 -3.42
C SER A 68 7.69 7.67 -3.78
N LEU A 69 7.69 6.40 -4.20
CA LEU A 69 8.90 5.64 -4.52
C LEU A 69 9.03 5.34 -6.02
N TYR A 70 7.93 5.29 -6.77
CA TYR A 70 7.95 5.00 -8.21
C TYR A 70 8.75 6.05 -8.98
N PRO A 71 9.85 5.69 -9.68
CA PRO A 71 10.59 6.61 -10.53
C PRO A 71 9.82 6.86 -11.84
N GLY A 72 8.80 7.71 -11.75
CA GLY A 72 7.93 8.03 -12.87
C GLY A 72 6.91 6.95 -13.18
N TRP A 73 6.18 7.18 -14.26
CA TRP A 73 4.98 6.41 -14.60
C TRP A 73 5.23 5.00 -15.11
N ASP A 74 6.48 4.67 -15.46
CA ASP A 74 6.90 3.33 -15.87
C ASP A 74 7.69 2.61 -14.75
N GLY A 75 7.59 3.17 -13.54
CA GLY A 75 8.40 2.80 -12.38
C GLY A 75 7.75 1.84 -11.40
N LEU A 76 6.67 1.14 -11.73
CA LEU A 76 5.97 0.26 -10.77
C LEU A 76 6.93 -0.75 -10.13
N ASP A 77 7.59 -1.57 -10.96
CA ASP A 77 8.54 -2.59 -10.47
C ASP A 77 9.72 -1.95 -9.73
N ALA A 78 10.28 -0.86 -10.27
CA ALA A 78 11.39 -0.15 -9.64
C ALA A 78 11.04 0.46 -8.27
N GLY A 79 9.80 0.93 -8.08
CA GLY A 79 9.34 1.41 -6.77
C GLY A 79 9.17 0.28 -5.75
N VAL A 80 8.72 -0.89 -6.21
CA VAL A 80 8.66 -2.10 -5.36
C VAL A 80 10.06 -2.56 -4.97
N ASP A 81 11.02 -2.58 -5.90
CA ASP A 81 12.42 -2.91 -5.62
C ASP A 81 13.03 -1.95 -4.59
N ARG A 82 12.75 -0.63 -4.73
CA ARG A 82 13.17 0.38 -3.74
C ARG A 82 12.61 0.12 -2.35
N ALA A 83 11.34 -0.28 -2.25
CA ALA A 83 10.74 -0.65 -0.97
C ALA A 83 11.34 -1.95 -0.40
N LEU A 84 11.59 -2.94 -1.25
CA LEU A 84 12.18 -4.21 -0.85
C LEU A 84 13.58 -4.01 -0.26
N ASP A 85 14.45 -3.32 -0.98
CA ASP A 85 15.87 -3.17 -0.60
C ASP A 85 16.09 -2.07 0.44
N GLY A 86 15.35 -0.96 0.34
CA GLY A 86 15.51 0.18 1.24
C GLY A 86 14.76 0.04 2.56
N ILE A 87 13.68 -0.76 2.60
CA ILE A 87 12.76 -0.81 3.74
C ILE A 87 12.60 -2.24 4.27
N LEU A 88 12.03 -3.16 3.48
CA LEU A 88 11.62 -4.47 3.98
C LEU A 88 12.79 -5.35 4.42
N ARG A 89 13.86 -5.44 3.61
CA ARG A 89 15.05 -6.24 3.94
C ARG A 89 15.81 -5.69 5.15
N PRO A 90 16.09 -4.38 5.27
CA PRO A 90 16.68 -3.81 6.48
C PRO A 90 15.78 -4.00 7.72
N HIS A 91 14.49 -3.70 7.60
CA HIS A 91 13.53 -3.77 8.71
C HIS A 91 13.43 -5.19 9.29
N GLY A 92 13.27 -6.21 8.42
CA GLY A 92 13.25 -7.61 8.84
C GLY A 92 14.56 -8.12 9.46
N ARG A 93 15.67 -7.38 9.32
CA ARG A 93 16.97 -7.66 9.95
C ARG A 93 17.24 -6.79 11.18
N GLY A 94 16.31 -5.92 11.57
CA GLY A 94 16.51 -4.99 12.67
C GLY A 94 17.42 -3.80 12.34
N TYR A 95 17.66 -3.52 11.07
CA TYR A 95 18.50 -2.40 10.62
C TYR A 95 17.66 -1.18 10.22
N LEU A 96 18.25 0.01 10.40
CA LEU A 96 17.68 1.25 9.91
C LEU A 96 17.49 1.19 8.39
N GLY A 97 16.24 1.25 7.95
CA GLY A 97 15.89 1.38 6.54
C GLY A 97 15.92 2.84 6.10
N SER A 98 16.00 3.06 4.79
CA SER A 98 15.81 4.39 4.22
C SER A 98 15.30 4.33 2.78
N TRP A 99 14.53 5.33 2.39
CA TRP A 99 14.02 5.48 1.02
C TRP A 99 14.02 6.95 0.60
N ARG A 100 14.20 7.19 -0.70
CA ARG A 100 14.17 8.53 -1.28
C ARG A 100 12.83 8.79 -1.93
N ARG A 101 12.25 9.96 -1.67
CA ARG A 101 11.03 10.40 -2.34
C ARG A 101 11.32 10.66 -3.81
N TRP A 102 10.42 10.23 -4.68
CA TRP A 102 10.36 10.67 -6.07
C TRP A 102 9.56 11.96 -6.16
N ASP A 103 10.18 13.00 -6.72
CA ASP A 103 9.49 14.23 -7.06
C ASP A 103 8.87 14.12 -8.46
N TRP A 104 7.55 13.98 -8.50
CA TRP A 104 6.81 13.88 -9.76
C TRP A 104 6.84 15.16 -10.60
N THR A 105 7.09 16.32 -9.99
CA THR A 105 7.16 17.61 -10.69
C THR A 105 8.52 17.78 -11.36
N GLN A 106 9.59 17.40 -10.66
CA GLN A 106 10.96 17.51 -11.18
C GLN A 106 11.43 16.25 -11.91
N ALA A 107 10.68 15.15 -11.86
CA ALA A 107 11.06 13.84 -12.35
C ALA A 107 12.45 13.40 -11.85
N ALA A 108 12.68 13.56 -10.54
CA ALA A 108 13.97 13.32 -9.91
C ALA A 108 13.82 12.80 -8.47
N GLU A 109 14.90 12.24 -7.92
CA GLU A 109 14.96 11.90 -6.50
C GLU A 109 15.09 13.16 -5.65
N ALA A 110 14.35 13.19 -4.54
CA ALA A 110 14.34 14.28 -3.58
C ALA A 110 14.93 13.84 -2.24
N GLU A 111 14.32 14.26 -1.13
CA GLU A 111 14.81 13.99 0.21
C GLU A 111 14.73 12.50 0.61
N ASN A 112 15.59 12.11 1.54
CA ASN A 112 15.68 10.76 2.09
C ASN A 112 14.90 10.67 3.41
N HIS A 113 14.18 9.57 3.59
CA HIS A 113 13.36 9.28 4.77
C HIS A 113 13.88 8.01 5.44
N ALA A 114 14.00 8.03 6.77
CA ALA A 114 14.41 6.86 7.55
C ALA A 114 13.20 6.01 7.95
N VAL A 115 13.41 4.69 8.05
CA VAL A 115 12.44 3.73 8.58
C VAL A 115 13.06 3.01 9.77
N ASP A 116 12.54 3.31 10.96
CA ASP A 116 12.99 2.75 12.22
C ASP A 116 12.56 1.28 12.36
N PRO A 117 13.50 0.32 12.52
CA PRO A 117 13.17 -1.09 12.64
C PRO A 117 12.47 -1.45 13.95
N SER A 118 12.50 -0.58 14.97
CA SER A 118 11.82 -0.80 16.24
C SER A 118 10.31 -0.52 16.19
N LEU A 119 9.83 0.10 15.12
CA LEU A 119 8.42 0.45 14.93
C LEU A 119 7.80 -0.42 13.84
N GLY A 120 6.49 -0.66 13.94
CA GLY A 120 5.74 -1.28 12.85
C GLY A 120 5.72 -0.41 11.58
N VAL A 121 5.51 -1.05 10.44
CA VAL A 121 5.47 -0.37 9.13
C VAL A 121 4.30 -0.87 8.29
N ILE A 122 3.57 0.07 7.69
CA ILE A 122 2.57 -0.15 6.66
C ILE A 122 3.16 0.34 5.33
N ILE A 123 3.25 -0.54 4.33
CA ILE A 123 3.58 -0.16 2.97
C ILE A 123 2.36 -0.38 2.08
N GLU A 124 1.93 0.68 1.40
CA GLU A 124 0.75 0.63 0.52
C GLU A 124 1.11 1.10 -0.90
N GLY A 125 0.58 0.41 -1.90
CA GLY A 125 0.84 0.76 -3.30
C GLY A 125 0.52 -0.38 -4.26
N SER A 126 0.20 -0.03 -5.50
CA SER A 126 0.00 -1.02 -6.57
C SER A 126 1.30 -1.77 -6.85
N GLY A 127 1.32 -3.09 -6.71
CA GLY A 127 2.50 -3.91 -7.00
C GLY A 127 3.29 -4.39 -5.78
N VAL A 128 2.95 -3.91 -4.58
CA VAL A 128 3.72 -4.21 -3.37
C VAL A 128 3.66 -5.68 -2.95
N LEU A 129 2.65 -6.47 -3.35
CA LEU A 129 2.50 -7.89 -3.02
C LEU A 129 3.11 -8.80 -4.10
N THR A 130 4.41 -8.98 -4.04
CA THR A 130 5.17 -9.97 -4.83
C THR A 130 5.49 -11.21 -3.98
N PRO A 131 5.91 -12.34 -4.56
CA PRO A 131 6.40 -13.49 -3.78
C PRO A 131 7.49 -13.10 -2.76
N THR A 132 8.40 -12.20 -3.15
CA THR A 132 9.55 -11.78 -2.34
C THR A 132 9.13 -10.85 -1.20
N THR A 133 8.32 -9.84 -1.48
CA THR A 133 7.86 -8.88 -0.45
C THR A 133 6.87 -9.53 0.50
N ALA A 134 6.02 -10.44 0.02
CA ALA A 134 5.10 -11.22 0.85
C ALA A 134 5.83 -12.07 1.90
N ALA A 135 7.00 -12.62 1.57
CA ALA A 135 7.81 -13.40 2.51
C ALA A 135 8.38 -12.57 3.67
N LEU A 136 8.34 -11.23 3.58
CA LEU A 136 8.86 -10.29 4.59
C LEU A 136 7.74 -9.55 5.34
N ALA A 137 6.47 -9.96 5.16
CA ALA A 137 5.32 -9.26 5.71
C ALA A 137 4.45 -10.17 6.58
N ASP A 138 4.00 -9.66 7.72
CA ASP A 138 3.15 -10.38 8.65
C ASP A 138 1.69 -10.39 8.19
N VAL A 139 1.18 -9.22 7.79
CA VAL A 139 -0.18 -9.05 7.26
C VAL A 139 -0.12 -8.58 5.81
N ARG A 140 -0.83 -9.28 4.93
CA ARG A 140 -0.78 -9.09 3.48
C ARG A 140 -2.19 -8.89 2.96
N VAL A 141 -2.50 -7.68 2.53
CA VAL A 141 -3.86 -7.27 2.19
C VAL A 141 -3.97 -7.02 0.70
N TRP A 142 -4.94 -7.68 0.06
CA TRP A 142 -5.36 -7.38 -1.30
C TRP A 142 -6.73 -6.69 -1.29
N LEU A 143 -6.80 -5.48 -1.84
CA LEU A 143 -8.05 -4.77 -2.08
C LEU A 143 -8.53 -5.05 -3.50
N GLU A 144 -9.59 -5.83 -3.61
CA GLU A 144 -10.27 -6.14 -4.85
C GLU A 144 -11.28 -5.04 -5.16
N SER A 145 -11.27 -4.51 -6.39
CA SER A 145 -12.28 -3.54 -6.81
C SER A 145 -12.39 -3.51 -8.32
N ALA A 146 -13.63 -3.44 -8.82
CA ALA A 146 -13.91 -3.51 -10.25
C ALA A 146 -13.30 -2.33 -11.01
N GLU A 147 -12.58 -2.60 -12.10
CA GLU A 147 -11.84 -1.58 -12.87
C GLU A 147 -12.66 -0.31 -13.21
N PRO A 148 -13.94 -0.39 -13.64
CA PRO A 148 -14.73 0.82 -13.91
C PRO A 148 -14.87 1.74 -12.67
N ALA A 149 -15.12 1.14 -11.51
CA ALA A 149 -15.26 1.86 -10.25
C ALA A 149 -13.92 2.49 -9.83
N ARG A 150 -12.82 1.71 -9.92
CA ARG A 150 -11.48 2.21 -9.60
C ARG A 150 -11.03 3.34 -10.53
N LYS A 151 -11.26 3.21 -11.84
CA LYS A 151 -10.92 4.21 -12.84
C LYS A 151 -11.64 5.52 -12.58
N THR A 152 -12.92 5.45 -12.24
CA THR A 152 -13.73 6.62 -11.88
C THR A 152 -13.13 7.34 -10.68
N ARG A 153 -12.79 6.61 -9.60
CA ARG A 153 -12.19 7.19 -8.40
C ARG A 153 -10.79 7.75 -8.64
N ALA A 154 -9.94 7.03 -9.39
CA ALA A 154 -8.58 7.47 -9.69
C ALA A 154 -8.58 8.77 -10.53
N LEU A 155 -9.44 8.85 -11.54
CA LEU A 155 -9.59 10.06 -12.36
C LEU A 155 -10.23 11.21 -11.58
N ALA A 156 -11.15 10.94 -10.65
CA ALA A 156 -11.71 11.98 -9.79
C ALA A 156 -10.66 12.56 -8.81
N ARG A 157 -9.70 11.74 -8.37
CA ARG A 157 -8.62 12.14 -7.45
C ARG A 157 -7.50 12.90 -8.18
N ASP A 158 -6.97 12.32 -9.25
CA ASP A 158 -5.71 12.75 -9.88
C ASP A 158 -5.91 13.43 -11.24
N GLY A 159 -7.16 13.52 -11.70
CA GLY A 159 -7.59 14.35 -12.82
C GLY A 159 -6.79 14.14 -14.11
N ASP A 160 -6.39 15.26 -14.69
CA ASP A 160 -5.72 15.34 -16.00
C ASP A 160 -4.23 14.99 -15.95
N THR A 161 -3.61 14.95 -14.78
CA THR A 161 -2.23 14.48 -14.63
C THR A 161 -2.16 12.96 -14.83
N TYR A 162 -3.17 12.24 -14.36
CA TYR A 162 -3.21 10.78 -14.43
C TYR A 162 -3.81 10.25 -15.74
N ARG A 163 -4.78 10.97 -16.31
CA ARG A 163 -5.53 10.55 -17.51
C ARG A 163 -4.65 10.14 -18.70
N PRO A 164 -3.59 10.87 -19.10
CA PRO A 164 -2.72 10.49 -20.23
C PRO A 164 -1.88 9.24 -19.95
N HIS A 165 -1.83 8.81 -18.69
CA HIS A 165 -0.95 7.75 -18.23
C HIS A 165 -1.69 6.51 -17.74
N TRP A 166 -3.02 6.54 -17.74
CA TRP A 166 -3.88 5.44 -17.31
C TRP A 166 -3.50 4.13 -17.98
N ASP A 167 -3.44 4.09 -19.32
CA ASP A 167 -3.24 2.83 -20.05
C ASP A 167 -1.87 2.22 -19.80
N ARG A 168 -0.82 3.05 -19.71
CA ARG A 168 0.54 2.57 -19.40
C ARG A 168 0.69 2.11 -17.96
N TRP A 169 0.01 2.76 -17.02
CA TRP A 169 -0.01 2.34 -15.62
C TRP A 169 -0.79 1.03 -15.46
N ALA A 170 -2.01 0.98 -16.00
CA ALA A 170 -2.85 -0.22 -15.99
C ALA A 170 -2.17 -1.42 -16.66
N ALA A 171 -1.34 -1.20 -17.69
CA ALA A 171 -0.54 -2.25 -18.29
C ALA A 171 0.51 -2.84 -17.33
N GLN A 172 1.13 -2.02 -16.49
CA GLN A 172 2.04 -2.49 -15.43
C GLN A 172 1.28 -3.27 -14.34
N GLU A 173 0.13 -2.75 -13.89
CA GLU A 173 -0.71 -3.45 -12.92
C GLU A 173 -1.13 -4.83 -13.45
N ARG A 174 -1.52 -4.94 -14.73
CA ARG A 174 -1.84 -6.23 -15.35
C ARG A 174 -0.64 -7.18 -15.41
N ARG A 175 0.56 -6.68 -15.72
CA ARG A 175 1.77 -7.51 -15.71
C ARG A 175 2.05 -8.05 -14.32
N HIS A 176 1.95 -7.21 -13.30
CA HIS A 176 2.08 -7.60 -11.90
C HIS A 176 1.04 -8.67 -11.50
N LEU A 177 -0.23 -8.48 -11.86
CA LEU A 177 -1.29 -9.46 -11.59
C LEU A 177 -0.98 -10.85 -12.16
N ILE A 178 -0.44 -10.92 -13.37
CA ILE A 178 -0.11 -12.18 -14.06
C ILE A 178 1.18 -12.78 -13.49
N ARG A 179 2.23 -11.97 -13.35
CA ARG A 179 3.57 -12.43 -12.93
C ARG A 179 3.60 -12.86 -11.47
N ASP A 180 3.02 -12.04 -10.60
CA ASP A 180 3.20 -12.15 -9.16
C ASP A 180 1.99 -12.75 -8.43
N ALA A 181 0.84 -12.85 -9.10
CA ALA A 181 -0.40 -13.39 -8.53
C ALA A 181 -0.68 -12.87 -7.10
N PRO A 182 -0.69 -11.54 -6.87
CA PRO A 182 -0.67 -10.91 -5.54
C PRO A 182 -1.78 -11.40 -4.61
N ARG A 183 -2.96 -11.66 -5.19
CA ARG A 183 -4.12 -12.20 -4.47
C ARG A 183 -3.83 -13.54 -3.78
N SER A 184 -2.96 -14.38 -4.34
CA SER A 184 -2.57 -15.67 -3.77
C SER A 184 -1.64 -15.54 -2.56
N HIS A 185 -0.97 -14.39 -2.42
CA HIS A 185 -0.07 -14.11 -1.30
C HIS A 185 -0.76 -13.41 -0.13
N ALA A 186 -1.98 -12.89 -0.33
CA ALA A 186 -2.71 -12.15 0.69
C ALA A 186 -3.18 -13.06 1.84
N THR A 187 -3.04 -12.58 3.08
CA THR A 187 -3.72 -13.16 4.26
C THR A 187 -5.17 -12.69 4.35
N ARG A 188 -5.46 -11.50 3.81
CA ARG A 188 -6.79 -10.91 3.77
C ARG A 188 -7.09 -10.34 2.38
N ILE A 189 -8.29 -10.64 1.89
CA ILE A 189 -8.82 -10.09 0.65
C ILE A 189 -10.12 -9.37 1.00
N PHE A 190 -10.27 -8.13 0.53
CA PHE A 190 -11.47 -7.33 0.74
C PHE A 190 -12.00 -6.78 -0.58
N ASP A 191 -13.27 -7.04 -0.86
CA ASP A 191 -13.98 -6.42 -1.97
C ASP A 191 -14.41 -5.00 -1.59
N ILE A 192 -13.97 -4.03 -2.38
CA ILE A 192 -14.29 -2.61 -2.23
C ILE A 192 -15.21 -2.21 -3.40
N PRO A 193 -16.47 -1.81 -3.11
CA PRO A 193 -17.46 -1.48 -4.13
C PRO A 193 -17.09 -0.26 -4.98
#